data_AF-A0A1N6DT07-F1
#
_entry.id   AF-A0A1N6DT07-F1
#
_cell.length_a   1.000
_cell.length_b   1.000
_cell.length_c   1.000
_cell.angle_alpha   90.00
_cell.angle_beta   90.00
_cell.angle_gamma   90.00
#
_symmetry.space_group_name_H-M   'P 1'
#
loop_
_entity.id
_entity.type
_entity.pdbx_description
1 polymer ?
#
loop_
_entity_poly.entity_id
_entity_poly.type
_entity_poly.pdbx_seq_one_letter_code
_entity_poly.pdbx_strand_id
1 'polypeptide(L)'
;MKNGIYLLLFLAAGAFFIQHQREIQQLRQLIDSQNQELHAMQVVLRNNSVQSELALEIGRRTQQSLHDSRAKRVVKVTAYSPRSIETDSTPFITASNTKVRPGIIAVSRDLFAKGWTFGKKVYIKSLGVFTIEDLMAKRKKNQIDVFMPETTQALSFGRRNLEAYLLNSPPISDKTYTQLYPTPHKDFLLASEDLCRRTN
;
A
#
# COMPACT_ATOMS: atom_id res chain seq x y z
N MET A 1 -7.80 -97.24 2.53
CA MET A 1 -7.28 -96.18 3.42
C MET A 1 -6.64 -95.01 2.67
N LYS A 2 -5.77 -95.22 1.67
CA LYS A 2 -5.07 -94.12 0.97
C LYS A 2 -6.01 -93.10 0.27
N ASN A 3 -7.10 -93.55 -0.35
CA ASN A 3 -8.01 -92.66 -1.09
C ASN A 3 -8.77 -91.66 -0.18
N GLY A 4 -9.04 -91.99 1.08
CA GLY A 4 -9.69 -91.08 2.03
C GLY A 4 -8.78 -89.96 2.54
N ILE A 5 -7.47 -90.21 2.59
CA ILE A 5 -6.46 -89.22 3.02
C ILE A 5 -6.28 -88.12 1.96
N TYR A 6 -6.27 -88.48 0.67
CA TYR A 6 -6.19 -87.50 -0.41
C TYR A 6 -7.42 -86.58 -0.46
N LEU A 7 -8.62 -87.11 -0.17
CA LEU A 7 -9.85 -86.31 -0.12
C LEU A 7 -9.82 -85.28 1.02
N LEU A 8 -9.35 -85.67 2.21
CA LEU A 8 -9.19 -84.77 3.36
C LEU A 8 -8.16 -83.66 3.09
N LEU A 9 -7.03 -83.99 2.48
CA LEU A 9 -6.01 -83.01 2.09
C LEU A 9 -6.54 -82.01 1.06
N PHE A 10 -7.33 -82.48 0.08
CA PHE A 10 -7.94 -81.62 -0.92
C PHE A 10 -8.97 -80.65 -0.31
N LEU A 11 -9.81 -81.13 0.62
CA LEU A 11 -10.77 -80.31 1.34
C LEU A 11 -10.08 -79.27 2.25
N ALA A 12 -9.01 -79.65 2.95
CA ALA A 12 -8.22 -78.74 3.77
C ALA A 12 -7.53 -77.64 2.94
N ALA A 13 -6.96 -78.00 1.78
CA ALA A 13 -6.38 -77.04 0.85
C ALA A 13 -7.43 -76.08 0.28
N GLY A 14 -8.63 -76.59 -0.05
CA GLY A 14 -9.76 -75.76 -0.48
C GLY A 14 -10.22 -74.77 0.59
N ALA A 15 -10.33 -75.21 1.85
CA ALA A 15 -10.69 -74.35 2.97
C ALA A 15 -9.62 -73.24 3.22
N PHE A 16 -8.33 -73.60 3.16
CA PHE A 16 -7.22 -72.65 3.26
C PHE A 16 -7.25 -71.62 2.13
N PHE A 17 -7.51 -72.05 0.89
CA PHE A 17 -7.63 -71.15 -0.26
C PHE A 17 -8.80 -70.17 -0.09
N ILE A 18 -9.97 -70.64 0.34
CA ILE A 18 -11.13 -69.78 0.59
C ILE A 18 -10.83 -68.77 1.69
N GLN A 19 -10.17 -69.19 2.78
CA GLN A 19 -9.77 -68.30 3.86
C GLN A 19 -8.81 -67.21 3.37
N HIS A 20 -7.78 -67.58 2.59
CA HIS A 20 -6.86 -66.60 2.01
C HIS A 20 -7.56 -65.64 1.04
N GLN A 21 -8.49 -66.12 0.21
CA GLN A 21 -9.25 -65.24 -0.67
C GLN A 21 -10.11 -64.24 0.13
N ARG A 22 -10.67 -64.66 1.27
CA ARG A 22 -11.39 -63.76 2.19
C ARG A 22 -10.46 -62.70 2.79
N GLU A 23 -9.29 -63.09 3.27
CA GLU A 23 -8.29 -62.14 3.79
C GLU A 23 -7.85 -61.14 2.71
N ILE A 24 -7.61 -61.60 1.49
CA ILE A 24 -7.27 -60.71 0.35
C ILE A 24 -8.42 -59.75 0.06
N GLN A 25 -9.67 -60.20 0.10
CA GLN A 25 -10.83 -59.33 -0.09
C GLN A 25 -10.96 -58.29 1.04
N GLN A 26 -10.75 -58.68 2.29
CA GLN A 26 -10.77 -57.77 3.44
C GLN A 26 -9.65 -56.72 3.34
N LEU A 27 -8.43 -57.13 2.98
CA LEU A 27 -7.32 -56.21 2.77
C LEU A 27 -7.58 -55.23 1.63
N ARG A 28 -8.18 -55.69 0.53
CA ARG A 28 -8.58 -54.81 -0.58
C ARG A 28 -9.62 -53.79 -0.12
N GLN A 29 -10.66 -54.23 0.60
CA GLN A 29 -11.67 -53.33 1.15
C GLN A 29 -11.06 -52.30 2.11
N LEU A 30 -10.09 -52.72 2.93
CA LEU A 30 -9.37 -51.81 3.83
C LEU A 30 -8.58 -50.76 3.03
N ILE A 31 -7.81 -51.17 2.03
CA ILE A 31 -7.07 -50.27 1.15
C ILE A 31 -8.02 -49.29 0.44
N ASP A 32 -9.15 -49.78 -0.06
CA ASP A 32 -10.15 -48.93 -0.73
C ASP A 32 -10.73 -47.90 0.25
N SER A 33 -11.05 -48.30 1.49
CA SER A 33 -11.54 -47.40 2.52
C SER A 33 -10.51 -46.33 2.91
N GLN A 34 -9.23 -46.72 3.04
CA GLN A 34 -8.14 -45.79 3.34
C GLN A 34 -7.89 -44.81 2.19
N ASN A 35 -7.93 -45.28 0.94
CA ASN A 35 -7.80 -44.42 -0.23
C ASN A 35 -8.95 -43.41 -0.30
N GLN A 36 -10.18 -43.81 0.01
CA GLN A 36 -11.33 -42.90 0.09
C GLN A 36 -11.14 -41.83 1.17
N GLU A 37 -10.66 -42.23 2.36
CA GLU A 37 -10.38 -41.29 3.45
C GLU A 37 -9.26 -40.30 3.09
N LEU A 38 -8.18 -40.78 2.48
CA LEU A 38 -7.09 -39.94 1.97
C LEU A 38 -7.58 -38.93 0.94
N HIS A 39 -8.44 -39.34 0.01
CA HIS A 39 -9.03 -38.43 -0.96
C HIS A 39 -9.92 -37.38 -0.31
N ALA A 40 -10.77 -37.77 0.64
CA ALA A 40 -11.60 -36.82 1.38
C ALA A 40 -10.73 -35.80 2.15
N MET A 41 -9.67 -36.27 2.79
CA MET A 41 -8.72 -35.40 3.50
C MET A 41 -8.01 -34.43 2.56
N GLN A 42 -7.56 -34.88 1.38
CA GLN A 42 -6.94 -34.03 0.36
C GLN A 42 -7.88 -32.92 -0.12
N VAL A 43 -9.16 -33.24 -0.32
CA VAL A 43 -10.18 -32.25 -0.72
C VAL A 43 -10.37 -31.20 0.37
N VAL A 44 -10.47 -31.60 1.64
CA VAL A 44 -10.61 -30.67 2.78
C VAL A 44 -9.39 -29.76 2.90
N LEU A 45 -8.18 -30.32 2.82
CA LEU A 45 -6.93 -29.55 2.88
C LEU A 45 -6.85 -28.53 1.74
N ARG A 46 -7.20 -28.92 0.51
CA ARG A 46 -7.24 -28.02 -0.64
C ARG A 46 -8.26 -26.90 -0.47
N ASN A 47 -9.44 -27.20 0.02
CA ASN A 47 -10.46 -26.18 0.27
C ASN A 47 -9.97 -25.18 1.33
N ASN A 48 -9.40 -25.67 2.43
CA ASN A 48 -8.86 -24.82 3.48
C ASN A 48 -7.67 -23.97 2.99
N SER A 49 -6.78 -24.54 2.17
CA SER A 49 -5.65 -23.78 1.61
C SER A 49 -6.14 -22.66 0.69
N VAL A 50 -7.11 -22.95 -0.20
CA VAL A 50 -7.71 -21.94 -1.09
C VAL A 50 -8.40 -20.83 -0.29
N GLN A 51 -9.13 -21.17 0.78
CA GLN A 51 -9.75 -20.18 1.67
C GLN A 51 -8.69 -19.29 2.34
N SER A 52 -7.59 -19.89 2.81
CA SER A 52 -6.50 -19.13 3.44
C SER A 52 -5.79 -18.18 2.47
N GLU A 53 -5.55 -18.62 1.23
CA GLU A 53 -4.92 -17.82 0.19
C GLU A 53 -5.83 -16.65 -0.22
N LEU A 54 -7.13 -16.90 -0.39
CA LEU A 54 -8.10 -15.86 -0.69
C LEU A 54 -8.20 -14.82 0.44
N ALA A 55 -8.20 -15.26 1.71
CA ALA A 55 -8.22 -14.35 2.85
C ALA A 55 -6.99 -13.43 2.88
N LEU A 56 -5.80 -13.98 2.58
CA LEU A 56 -4.56 -13.20 2.48
C LEU A 56 -4.62 -12.18 1.35
N GLU A 57 -5.10 -12.56 0.17
CA GLU A 57 -5.21 -11.66 -0.98
C GLU A 57 -6.25 -10.55 -0.72
N ILE A 58 -7.39 -10.87 -0.11
CA ILE A 58 -8.37 -9.86 0.31
C ILE A 58 -7.75 -8.90 1.32
N GLY A 59 -7.01 -9.42 2.31
CA GLY A 59 -6.29 -8.60 3.29
C GLY A 59 -5.30 -7.65 2.61
N ARG A 60 -4.47 -8.18 1.70
CA ARG A 60 -3.48 -7.41 0.93
C ARG A 60 -4.14 -6.31 0.08
N ARG A 61 -5.21 -6.65 -0.66
CA ARG A 61 -5.96 -5.68 -1.47
C ARG A 61 -6.62 -4.60 -0.62
N THR A 62 -7.15 -4.96 0.53
CA THR A 62 -7.75 -4.00 1.47
C THR A 62 -6.68 -3.05 2.00
N GLN A 63 -5.53 -3.56 2.44
CA GLN A 63 -4.40 -2.74 2.87
C GLN A 63 -3.91 -1.80 1.75
N GLN A 64 -3.80 -2.31 0.52
CA GLN A 64 -3.41 -1.52 -0.65
C GLN A 64 -4.44 -0.43 -0.96
N SER A 65 -5.74 -0.76 -0.98
CA SER A 65 -6.82 0.21 -1.20
C SER A 65 -6.85 1.30 -0.12
N LEU A 66 -6.61 0.93 1.15
CA LEU A 66 -6.48 1.89 2.25
C LEU A 66 -5.25 2.80 2.07
N HIS A 67 -4.13 2.24 1.61
CA HIS A 67 -2.93 3.02 1.28
C HIS A 67 -3.20 4.00 0.14
N ASP A 68 -3.77 3.54 -0.98
CA ASP A 68 -4.12 4.36 -2.14
C ASP A 68 -5.10 5.49 -1.77
N SER A 69 -6.11 5.17 -0.95
CA SER A 69 -7.09 6.14 -0.45
C SER A 69 -6.47 7.20 0.46
N ARG A 70 -5.33 6.90 1.12
CA ARG A 70 -4.55 7.86 1.91
C ARG A 70 -3.60 8.67 1.03
N ALA A 71 -3.07 8.04 -0.02
CA ALA A 71 -2.09 8.61 -0.92
C ALA A 71 -2.71 9.58 -1.92
N LYS A 72 -3.81 9.21 -2.59
CA LYS A 72 -4.43 10.01 -3.67
C LYS A 72 -5.66 10.76 -3.19
N ARG A 73 -5.71 12.08 -3.43
CA ARG A 73 -6.88 12.92 -3.10
C ARG A 73 -7.05 14.08 -4.08
N VAL A 74 -8.30 14.48 -4.33
CA VAL A 74 -8.59 15.79 -4.92
C VAL A 74 -8.63 16.81 -3.78
N VAL A 75 -7.75 17.81 -3.84
CA VAL A 75 -7.57 18.83 -2.81
C VAL A 75 -7.69 20.22 -3.42
N LYS A 76 -8.09 21.18 -2.60
CA LYS A 76 -8.00 22.59 -2.95
C LYS A 76 -6.53 23.01 -2.85
N VAL A 77 -5.98 23.56 -3.93
CA VAL A 77 -4.62 24.08 -3.99
C VAL A 77 -4.69 25.59 -4.16
N THR A 78 -4.01 26.30 -3.26
CA THR A 78 -3.78 27.75 -3.31
C THR A 78 -2.28 28.02 -3.28
N ALA A 79 -1.88 29.29 -3.32
CA ALA A 79 -0.51 29.70 -3.08
C ALA A 79 -0.46 30.80 -2.01
N TYR A 80 0.64 30.85 -1.25
CA TYR A 80 0.91 31.86 -0.25
C TYR A 80 2.31 32.45 -0.43
N SER A 81 2.50 33.68 0.06
CA SER A 81 3.79 34.37 0.10
C SER A 81 4.15 34.75 1.54
N PRO A 82 5.44 34.97 1.87
CA PRO A 82 5.90 35.19 3.26
C PRO A 82 5.62 36.61 3.76
N ARG A 83 4.42 37.16 3.49
CA ARG A 83 4.03 38.48 4.00
C ARG A 83 3.62 38.36 5.46
N SER A 84 4.09 39.29 6.29
CA SER A 84 3.71 39.39 7.71
C SER A 84 2.21 39.58 7.94
N ILE A 85 1.46 40.06 6.92
CA ILE A 85 0.00 40.18 6.98
C ILE A 85 -0.73 38.85 6.70
N GLU A 86 -0.02 37.88 6.12
CA GLU A 86 -0.52 36.55 5.77
C GLU A 86 -0.02 35.44 6.71
N THR A 87 0.97 35.76 7.55
CA THR A 87 1.71 34.84 8.43
C THR A 87 1.76 35.39 9.86
N ASP A 88 2.22 34.60 10.82
CA ASP A 88 2.38 35.05 12.20
C ASP A 88 3.63 35.94 12.36
N SER A 89 4.13 36.09 13.60
CA SER A 89 5.34 36.88 13.92
C SER A 89 6.62 36.39 13.24
N THR A 90 6.60 35.24 12.56
CA THR A 90 7.77 34.60 11.93
C THR A 90 7.53 34.23 10.45
N PRO A 91 7.32 35.20 9.55
CA PRO A 91 6.93 35.00 8.14
C PRO A 91 7.85 34.07 7.32
N PHE A 92 9.11 33.94 7.74
CA PHE A 92 10.14 33.20 7.00
C PHE A 92 10.48 31.84 7.61
N ILE A 93 9.82 31.46 8.72
CA ILE A 93 10.03 30.18 9.40
C ILE A 93 8.77 29.33 9.27
N THR A 94 8.93 28.10 8.79
CA THR A 94 7.83 27.14 8.63
C THR A 94 7.44 26.49 9.96
N ALA A 95 6.28 25.83 10.01
CA ALA A 95 5.90 25.00 11.16
C ALA A 95 6.87 23.83 11.45
N SER A 96 7.69 23.40 10.48
CA SER A 96 8.79 22.45 10.71
C SER A 96 10.10 23.09 11.16
N ASN A 97 10.10 24.38 11.50
CA ASN A 97 11.26 25.16 11.93
C ASN A 97 12.38 25.25 10.86
N THR A 98 12.00 25.36 9.59
CA THR A 98 12.91 25.54 8.45
C THR A 98 12.69 26.91 7.79
N LYS A 99 13.67 27.39 7.03
CA LYS A 99 13.48 28.60 6.20
C LYS A 99 12.56 28.29 5.01
N VAL A 100 11.67 29.22 4.71
CA VAL A 100 10.83 29.15 3.51
C VAL A 100 11.66 29.16 2.23
N ARG A 101 11.28 28.34 1.25
CA ARG A 101 11.95 28.25 -0.07
C ARG A 101 11.02 27.63 -1.12
N PRO A 102 11.24 27.88 -2.41
CA PRO A 102 10.56 27.17 -3.48
C PRO A 102 10.57 25.64 -3.31
N GLY A 103 9.44 25.00 -3.62
CA GLY A 103 9.30 23.54 -3.53
C GLY A 103 8.81 23.02 -2.18
N ILE A 104 8.40 23.90 -1.26
CA ILE A 104 7.68 23.52 -0.04
C ILE A 104 6.18 23.83 -0.17
N ILE A 105 5.39 23.11 0.62
CA ILE A 105 3.95 23.35 0.78
C ILE A 105 3.54 23.39 2.24
N ALA A 106 2.47 24.13 2.50
CA ALA A 106 1.68 24.04 3.72
C ALA A 106 0.50 23.08 3.50
N VAL A 107 0.18 22.26 4.50
CA VAL A 107 -1.00 21.38 4.45
C VAL A 107 -1.98 21.70 5.56
N SER A 108 -3.27 21.52 5.27
CA SER A 108 -4.33 21.58 6.28
C SER A 108 -4.16 20.49 7.35
N ARG A 109 -4.55 20.81 8.59
CA ARG A 109 -4.36 19.92 9.76
C ARG A 109 -5.09 18.57 9.63
N ASP A 110 -6.20 18.50 8.89
CA ASP A 110 -6.89 17.25 8.60
C ASP A 110 -6.14 16.37 7.59
N LEU A 111 -5.43 16.95 6.62
CA LEU A 111 -4.51 16.20 5.77
C LEU A 111 -3.32 15.70 6.59
N PHE A 112 -2.77 16.53 7.47
CA PHE A 112 -1.68 16.14 8.37
C PHE A 112 -2.07 14.94 9.24
N ALA A 113 -3.26 14.96 9.86
CA ALA A 113 -3.79 13.84 10.65
C ALA A 113 -3.99 12.56 9.81
N LYS A 114 -4.19 12.68 8.49
CA LYS A 114 -4.26 11.54 7.56
C LYS A 114 -2.89 11.01 7.13
N GLY A 115 -1.80 11.55 7.67
CA GLY A 115 -0.43 11.09 7.45
C GLY A 115 0.36 11.91 6.43
N TRP A 116 -0.15 13.07 6.01
CA TRP A 116 0.56 14.05 5.18
C TRP A 116 1.42 14.91 6.09
N THR A 117 2.44 14.30 6.69
CA THR A 117 3.27 14.89 7.74
C THR A 117 4.54 15.52 7.19
N PHE A 118 5.25 16.29 8.03
CA PHE A 118 6.49 16.96 7.65
C PHE A 118 7.52 16.03 7.03
N GLY A 119 8.31 16.57 6.10
CA GLY A 119 9.37 15.86 5.37
C GLY A 119 8.87 14.93 4.25
N LYS A 120 7.57 14.60 4.23
CA LYS A 120 7.01 13.79 3.14
C LYS A 120 6.90 14.59 1.85
N LYS A 121 6.99 13.88 0.74
CA LYS A 121 6.86 14.44 -0.59
C LYS A 121 5.44 14.25 -1.12
N VAL A 122 4.97 15.25 -1.84
CA VAL A 122 3.63 15.27 -2.46
C VAL A 122 3.80 15.61 -3.93
N TYR A 123 3.30 14.76 -4.81
CA TYR A 123 3.12 15.13 -6.21
C TYR A 123 1.75 15.79 -6.39
N ILE A 124 1.73 17.01 -6.90
CA ILE A 124 0.51 17.71 -7.27
C ILE A 124 0.43 17.70 -8.79
N LYS A 125 -0.64 17.13 -9.34
CA LYS A 125 -0.83 16.97 -10.78
C LYS A 125 -0.68 18.33 -11.47
N SER A 126 0.15 18.35 -12.52
CA SER A 126 0.50 19.54 -13.32
C SER A 126 1.36 20.60 -12.62
N LEU A 127 1.70 20.46 -11.34
CA LEU A 127 2.57 21.40 -10.62
C LEU A 127 3.94 20.81 -10.27
N GLY A 128 4.02 19.50 -10.07
CA GLY A 128 5.27 18.80 -9.73
C GLY A 128 5.30 18.31 -8.29
N VAL A 129 6.51 18.01 -7.79
CA VAL A 129 6.72 17.48 -6.43
C VAL A 129 7.14 18.55 -5.45
N PHE A 130 6.52 18.51 -4.27
CA PHE A 130 6.79 19.42 -3.17
C PHE A 130 7.06 18.67 -1.87
N THR A 131 7.69 19.34 -0.91
CA THR A 131 7.94 18.81 0.44
C THR A 131 7.02 19.48 1.45
N ILE A 132 6.40 18.70 2.33
CA ILE A 132 5.56 19.23 3.41
C ILE A 132 6.46 19.79 4.50
N GLU A 133 6.41 21.10 4.73
CA GLU A 133 7.18 21.77 5.78
C GLU A 133 6.34 22.72 6.63
N ASP A 134 5.11 23.01 6.21
CA ASP A 134 4.28 23.97 6.91
C ASP A 134 2.84 23.51 7.16
N LEU A 135 2.13 24.18 8.08
CA LEU A 135 0.78 23.85 8.50
C LEU A 135 -0.17 25.04 8.38
N MET A 136 -1.28 24.82 7.68
CA MET A 136 -2.33 25.83 7.56
C MET A 136 -3.20 25.92 8.81
N ALA A 137 -3.77 27.10 9.08
CA ALA A 137 -4.72 27.35 10.17
C ALA A 137 -5.85 26.29 10.30
N LYS A 138 -6.27 25.99 11.53
CA LYS A 138 -7.21 24.88 11.88
C LYS A 138 -8.56 24.89 11.12
N ARG A 139 -9.01 26.06 10.68
CA ARG A 139 -10.25 26.23 9.89
C ARG A 139 -10.14 25.72 8.45
N LYS A 140 -8.93 25.59 7.90
CA LYS A 140 -8.69 25.10 6.54
C LYS A 140 -8.81 23.58 6.52
N LYS A 141 -9.47 23.04 5.49
CA LYS A 141 -9.77 21.62 5.33
C LYS A 141 -9.52 21.15 3.91
N ASN A 142 -8.99 19.94 3.76
CA ASN A 142 -8.68 19.31 2.47
C ASN A 142 -7.96 20.27 1.49
N GLN A 143 -6.98 21.01 2.02
CA GLN A 143 -6.30 22.10 1.34
C GLN A 143 -4.78 21.97 1.45
N ILE A 144 -4.10 22.34 0.36
CA ILE A 144 -2.66 22.53 0.23
C ILE A 144 -2.41 23.98 -0.19
N ASP A 145 -1.38 24.61 0.37
CA ASP A 145 -0.90 25.93 -0.02
C ASP A 145 0.53 25.82 -0.54
N VAL A 146 0.76 26.25 -1.78
CA VAL A 146 2.07 26.23 -2.41
C VAL A 146 2.83 27.49 -2.02
N PHE A 147 4.04 27.33 -1.48
CA PHE A 147 4.88 28.49 -1.20
C PHE A 147 5.32 29.14 -2.51
N MET A 148 5.10 30.44 -2.61
CA MET A 148 5.63 31.28 -3.68
C MET A 148 6.38 32.47 -3.08
N PRO A 149 7.54 32.84 -3.65
CA PRO A 149 8.33 33.97 -3.19
C PRO A 149 7.59 35.30 -3.39
N GLU A 150 6.99 35.48 -4.58
CA GLU A 150 6.36 36.72 -4.98
C GLU A 150 4.85 36.69 -4.75
N THR A 151 4.34 37.72 -4.09
CA THR A 151 2.90 37.86 -3.83
C THR A 151 2.08 37.92 -5.12
N THR A 152 2.59 38.59 -6.17
CA THR A 152 1.90 38.71 -7.45
C THR A 152 1.72 37.34 -8.11
N GLN A 153 2.70 36.45 -7.97
CA GLN A 153 2.62 35.06 -8.43
C GLN A 153 1.60 34.27 -7.59
N ALA A 154 1.62 34.42 -6.26
CA ALA A 154 0.66 33.76 -5.38
C ALA A 154 -0.80 34.16 -5.70
N LEU A 155 -1.04 35.44 -5.97
CA LEU A 155 -2.34 35.96 -6.36
C LEU A 155 -2.77 35.47 -7.75
N SER A 156 -1.86 35.46 -8.73
CA SER A 156 -2.17 35.01 -10.09
C SER A 156 -2.39 33.50 -10.20
N PHE A 157 -1.76 32.72 -9.32
CA PHE A 157 -1.97 31.27 -9.24
C PHE A 157 -3.44 30.92 -9.00
N GLY A 158 -4.09 31.68 -8.12
CA GLY A 158 -5.50 31.54 -7.79
C GLY A 158 -5.83 30.27 -7.01
N ARG A 159 -7.10 29.86 -7.04
CA ARG A 159 -7.59 28.65 -6.35
C ARG A 159 -7.94 27.57 -7.36
N ARG A 160 -7.36 26.38 -7.20
CA ARG A 160 -7.57 25.24 -8.10
C ARG A 160 -7.97 24.01 -7.30
N ASN A 161 -8.76 23.10 -7.89
CA ASN A 161 -8.98 21.77 -7.33
C ASN A 161 -8.13 20.80 -8.13
N LEU A 162 -7.09 20.25 -7.51
CA LEU A 162 -6.11 19.41 -8.19
C LEU A 162 -6.00 18.06 -7.49
N GLU A 163 -5.61 17.07 -8.26
CA GLU A 163 -5.27 15.74 -7.77
C GLU A 163 -3.86 15.78 -7.16
N ALA A 164 -3.74 15.34 -5.91
CA ALA A 164 -2.48 15.29 -5.18
C ALA A 164 -2.24 13.87 -4.66
N TYR A 165 -0.96 13.49 -4.65
CA TYR A 165 -0.47 12.17 -4.31
C TYR A 165 0.59 12.30 -3.22
N LEU A 166 0.32 11.76 -2.03
CA LEU A 166 1.35 11.56 -1.01
C LEU A 166 2.28 10.46 -1.48
N LEU A 167 3.53 10.80 -1.68
CA LEU A 167 4.56 9.86 -2.10
C LEU A 167 5.11 9.18 -0.86
N ASN A 168 5.16 7.84 -0.90
CA ASN A 168 5.91 7.09 0.09
C ASN A 168 7.39 7.41 -0.05
N SER A 169 8.17 7.20 1.03
CA SER A 169 9.63 7.19 0.94
C SER A 169 10.03 6.34 -0.27
N PRO A 170 10.69 6.91 -1.28
CA PRO A 170 10.98 6.15 -2.48
C PRO A 170 11.96 5.04 -2.11
N PRO A 171 11.69 3.77 -2.45
CA PRO A 171 12.70 2.71 -2.38
C PRO A 171 13.78 2.88 -3.49
N ILE A 172 13.87 4.08 -4.06
CA ILE A 172 14.53 4.40 -5.31
C ILE A 172 15.49 5.56 -5.04
N SER A 173 16.69 5.50 -5.62
CA SER A 173 17.72 6.53 -5.45
C SER A 173 17.23 7.94 -5.83
N ASP A 174 17.74 8.98 -5.16
CA ASP A 174 17.36 10.39 -5.38
C ASP A 174 17.47 10.85 -6.84
N LYS A 175 18.47 10.32 -7.57
CA LYS A 175 18.65 10.60 -9.01
C LYS A 175 17.45 10.12 -9.83
N THR A 176 17.06 8.87 -9.65
CA THR A 176 15.92 8.27 -10.37
C THR A 176 14.60 8.90 -9.93
N TYR A 177 14.46 9.26 -8.65
CA TYR A 177 13.28 9.97 -8.14
C TYR A 177 13.09 11.33 -8.84
N THR A 178 14.17 12.11 -8.96
CA THR A 178 14.14 13.44 -9.59
C THR A 178 13.81 13.35 -11.09
N GLN A 179 14.21 12.26 -11.76
CA GLN A 179 13.90 12.01 -13.18
C GLN A 179 12.43 11.65 -13.41
N LEU A 180 11.83 10.83 -12.54
CA LEU A 180 10.43 10.41 -12.65
C LEU A 180 9.46 11.49 -12.20
N TYR A 181 9.86 12.26 -11.20
CA TYR A 181 9.04 13.30 -10.60
C TYR A 181 9.78 14.64 -10.67
N PRO A 182 9.57 15.41 -11.75
CA PRO A 182 10.27 16.66 -11.91
C PRO A 182 9.96 17.59 -10.74
N THR A 183 10.98 18.35 -10.35
CA THR A 183 10.83 19.49 -9.44
C THR A 183 9.75 20.44 -9.96
N PRO A 184 9.18 21.28 -9.07
CA PRO A 184 8.11 22.19 -9.46
C PRO A 184 8.43 22.98 -10.73
N HIS A 185 7.41 23.28 -11.54
CA HIS A 185 7.61 24.05 -12.77
C HIS A 185 8.43 25.33 -12.50
N LYS A 186 9.20 25.81 -13.48
CA LYS A 186 10.16 26.91 -13.29
C LYS A 186 9.50 28.16 -12.70
N ASP A 187 8.25 28.42 -13.06
CA ASP A 187 7.46 29.54 -12.52
C ASP A 187 7.28 29.49 -10.99
N PHE A 188 7.44 28.32 -10.35
CA PHE A 188 7.45 28.15 -8.89
C PHE A 188 8.86 28.24 -8.28
N LEU A 189 9.91 28.05 -9.10
CA LEU A 189 11.32 28.05 -8.69
C LEU A 189 12.00 29.41 -8.88
N LEU A 190 11.41 30.30 -9.67
CA LEU A 190 11.87 31.66 -9.89
C LEU A 190 11.48 32.55 -8.70
N ALA A 191 12.01 32.22 -7.52
CA ALA A 191 12.35 33.24 -6.54
C ALA A 191 13.59 33.94 -7.08
N SER A 192 13.50 35.23 -7.35
CA SER A 192 14.67 36.08 -7.48
C SER A 192 15.62 35.77 -6.31
N GLU A 193 16.91 35.70 -6.58
CA GLU A 193 17.97 35.44 -5.58
C GLU A 193 17.91 36.41 -4.37
N ASP A 194 17.07 37.44 -4.42
CA ASP A 194 16.83 38.46 -3.41
C ASP A 194 16.12 37.98 -2.15
N LEU A 195 15.15 37.06 -2.21
CA LEU A 195 14.40 36.65 -1.00
C LEU A 195 15.25 35.82 -0.03
N CYS A 196 16.16 35.00 -0.55
CA CYS A 196 17.15 34.31 0.28
C CYS A 196 18.22 35.26 0.83
N ARG A 197 18.63 36.30 0.08
CA ARG A 197 19.64 37.28 0.55
C ARG A 197 19.12 38.24 1.62
N ARG A 198 17.83 38.64 1.58
CA ARG A 198 17.22 39.54 2.59
C ARG A 198 17.04 38.91 3.97
N THR A 199 17.39 37.64 4.15
CA THR A 199 17.27 36.88 5.41
C THR A 199 18.62 36.46 6.01
N ASN A 200 19.72 37.05 5.53
CA ASN A 200 21.07 36.93 6.10
C ASN A 200 21.47 38.24 6.79
#